data_AF-A0A0E3U3I4-F1
#
_entry.id   AF-A0A0E3U3I4-F1
#
_cell.length_a   1.000
_cell.length_b   1.000
_cell.length_c   1.000
_cell.angle_alpha   90.00
_cell.angle_beta   90.00
_cell.angle_gamma   90.00
#
_symmetry.space_group_name_H-M   'P 1'
#
loop_
_entity.id
_entity.type
_entity.pdbx_description
1 polymer ?
#
loop_
_entity_poly.entity_id
_entity_poly.type
_entity_poly.pdbx_seq_one_letter_code
_entity_poly.pdbx_strand_id
1 'polypeptide(L)'
;MNQKFLFIDRDGTLIHEPTDNFQIDSIDKLTLEPYVIPALLKLQKIGFKLIIITNQDNLGSDHFPQENFDKPHNFMIKIFGSQGIKFNKILICPHSDQDQCYCRKPKIGLVKELLDKNIINKSKSYVIGDRKTDILLAQNMKIQSIQYHRKKCNWKTIEKKLTTIIRSVNVKRITKETTINVSIQIDNNPNNSSINTGIHFFNHMIQQIATHSGIYMNITVKNDIHIDDHHTIEDTALTLGKALHKALGNKKNIKRFGFVLPMDESLAQCSLDLSGRPHLEYHANFNFQKVGDLSTEMIKHFFQSLTQSMQCTLHIKTQGENDHHRAESLFKVFGQSLRQAICLNPNNNNNCDIIPSSKGQL
;
A
#
# COMPACT_ATOMS: atom_id res chain seq x y z
N MET A 1 9.47 8.58 -19.52
CA MET A 1 8.76 8.09 -18.33
C MET A 1 9.79 7.81 -17.23
N ASN A 2 9.64 8.41 -16.04
CA ASN A 2 10.60 8.23 -14.96
C ASN A 2 10.54 6.80 -14.40
N GLN A 3 11.67 6.11 -14.40
CA GLN A 3 11.85 4.73 -13.94
C GLN A 3 12.09 4.67 -12.43
N LYS A 4 11.67 3.59 -11.78
CA LYS A 4 11.92 3.35 -10.35
C LYS A 4 13.20 2.55 -10.18
N PHE A 5 14.12 3.03 -9.36
CA PHE A 5 15.39 2.36 -9.10
C PHE A 5 15.54 1.96 -7.63
N LEU A 6 16.16 0.81 -7.41
CA LEU A 6 16.75 0.44 -6.13
C LEU A 6 18.26 0.50 -6.27
N PHE A 7 18.89 1.42 -5.55
CA PHE A 7 20.33 1.50 -5.39
C PHE A 7 20.69 0.70 -4.15
N ILE A 8 21.30 -0.46 -4.32
CA ILE A 8 21.46 -1.45 -3.27
C ILE A 8 22.95 -1.57 -2.97
N ASP A 9 23.31 -1.37 -1.70
CA ASP A 9 24.66 -1.68 -1.25
C ASP A 9 24.94 -3.19 -1.35
N ARG A 10 26.20 -3.53 -1.61
CA ARG A 10 26.61 -4.93 -1.74
C ARG A 10 26.83 -5.56 -0.37
N ASP A 11 27.74 -5.02 0.42
CA ASP A 11 28.34 -5.68 1.57
C ASP A 11 27.58 -5.31 2.84
N GLY A 12 27.04 -6.29 3.56
CA GLY A 12 26.12 -6.08 4.66
C GLY A 12 24.65 -5.96 4.23
N THR A 13 24.36 -5.94 2.93
CA THR A 13 23.00 -5.74 2.40
C THR A 13 22.56 -6.81 1.38
N LEU A 14 23.30 -7.05 0.29
CA LEU A 14 23.06 -8.18 -0.61
C LEU A 14 23.72 -9.46 -0.08
N ILE A 15 24.92 -9.28 0.47
CA ILE A 15 25.76 -10.34 1.03
C ILE A 15 26.21 -9.95 2.43
N HIS A 16 26.52 -10.95 3.24
CA HIS A 16 27.00 -10.75 4.59
C HIS A 16 28.42 -10.19 4.57
N GLU A 17 28.63 -9.04 5.22
CA GLU A 17 29.98 -8.50 5.40
C GLU A 17 30.67 -9.24 6.56
N PRO A 18 31.86 -9.81 6.33
CA PRO A 18 32.59 -10.54 7.36
C PRO A 18 33.19 -9.55 8.37
N THR A 19 33.25 -9.94 9.65
CA THR A 19 33.63 -9.04 10.76
C THR A 19 35.12 -8.98 11.04
N ASP A 20 35.92 -9.82 10.38
CA ASP A 20 37.37 -9.92 10.56
C ASP A 20 38.13 -8.82 9.81
N ASN A 21 37.92 -8.72 8.49
CA ASN A 21 38.63 -7.76 7.64
C ASN A 21 37.69 -6.90 6.78
N PHE A 22 36.37 -7.07 6.90
CA PHE A 22 35.34 -6.36 6.14
C PHE A 22 35.51 -6.48 4.61
N GLN A 23 36.28 -7.47 4.13
CA GLN A 23 36.55 -7.70 2.72
C GLN A 23 36.11 -9.10 2.28
N ILE A 24 35.38 -9.13 1.18
CA ILE A 24 34.94 -10.37 0.53
C ILE A 24 35.85 -10.60 -0.68
N ASP A 25 37.00 -11.19 -0.38
CA ASP A 25 38.16 -11.44 -1.26
C ASP A 25 38.23 -12.90 -1.79
N SER A 26 37.28 -13.74 -1.38
CA SER A 26 37.24 -15.16 -1.68
C SER A 26 35.79 -15.67 -1.69
N ILE A 27 35.55 -16.78 -2.39
CA ILE A 27 34.21 -17.38 -2.51
C ILE A 27 33.73 -17.94 -1.17
N ASP A 28 34.62 -18.43 -0.32
CA ASP A 28 34.28 -19.01 0.97
C ASP A 28 33.67 -17.98 1.95
N LYS A 29 34.02 -16.70 1.78
CA LYS A 29 33.42 -15.59 2.54
C LYS A 29 32.06 -15.17 1.98
N LEU A 30 31.68 -15.60 0.77
CA LEU A 30 30.45 -15.16 0.12
C LEU A 30 29.23 -15.86 0.73
N THR A 31 28.49 -15.12 1.56
CA THR A 31 27.20 -15.55 2.08
C THR A 31 26.12 -14.55 1.69
N LEU A 32 25.02 -15.00 1.08
CA LEU A 32 23.88 -14.11 0.77
C LEU A 32 23.13 -13.69 2.03
N GLU A 33 22.62 -12.47 2.07
CA GLU A 33 21.69 -12.07 3.13
C GLU A 33 20.36 -12.84 3.03
N PRO A 34 19.74 -13.26 4.15
CA PRO A 34 18.50 -14.03 4.12
C PRO A 34 17.36 -13.34 3.36
N TYR A 35 16.62 -14.12 2.57
CA TYR A 35 15.46 -13.68 1.77
C TYR A 35 15.76 -12.64 0.68
N VAL A 36 17.03 -12.33 0.39
CA VAL A 36 17.40 -11.35 -0.66
C VAL A 36 16.87 -11.76 -2.04
N ILE A 37 17.04 -13.02 -2.45
CA ILE A 37 16.59 -13.52 -3.76
C ILE A 37 15.07 -13.37 -3.95
N PRO A 38 14.20 -13.96 -3.11
CA PRO A 38 12.75 -13.85 -3.30
C PRO A 38 12.25 -12.40 -3.21
N ALA A 39 12.89 -11.55 -2.38
CA ALA A 39 12.56 -10.14 -2.31
C ALA A 39 12.88 -9.40 -3.62
N LEU A 40 14.11 -9.54 -4.14
CA LEU A 40 14.53 -8.88 -5.37
C LEU A 40 13.70 -9.33 -6.59
N LEU A 41 13.35 -10.62 -6.68
CA LEU A 41 12.48 -11.12 -7.75
C LEU A 41 11.11 -10.42 -7.75
N LYS A 42 10.47 -10.29 -6.59
CA LYS A 42 9.19 -9.59 -6.46
C LYS A 42 9.31 -8.10 -6.76
N LEU A 43 10.37 -7.45 -6.27
CA LEU A 43 10.61 -6.02 -6.50
C LEU A 43 10.86 -5.72 -7.99
N GLN A 44 11.65 -6.57 -8.65
CA GLN A 44 11.87 -6.48 -10.10
C GLN A 44 10.56 -6.68 -10.87
N LYS A 45 9.71 -7.61 -10.43
CA LYS A 45 8.40 -7.87 -11.04
C LYS A 45 7.44 -6.67 -10.99
N ILE A 46 7.45 -5.90 -9.90
CA ILE A 46 6.64 -4.67 -9.77
C ILE A 46 7.30 -3.44 -10.43
N GLY A 47 8.37 -3.66 -11.21
CA GLY A 47 8.98 -2.68 -12.10
C GLY A 47 10.19 -1.93 -11.55
N PHE A 48 10.77 -2.34 -10.42
CA PHE A 48 12.04 -1.78 -9.97
C PHE A 48 13.20 -2.22 -10.86
N LYS A 49 14.05 -1.27 -11.23
CA LYS A 49 15.36 -1.49 -11.85
C LYS A 49 16.40 -1.57 -10.74
N LEU A 50 17.25 -2.59 -10.76
CA LEU A 50 18.19 -2.88 -9.67
C LEU A 50 19.58 -2.36 -10.03
N ILE A 51 20.21 -1.62 -9.13
CA ILE A 51 21.56 -1.10 -9.30
C ILE A 51 22.36 -1.48 -8.06
N ILE A 52 23.52 -2.11 -8.24
CA ILE A 52 24.48 -2.30 -7.14
C ILE A 52 25.29 -1.02 -7.01
N ILE A 53 25.46 -0.51 -5.79
CA ILE A 53 26.37 0.60 -5.50
C ILE A 53 27.19 0.34 -4.25
N THR A 54 28.52 0.29 -4.36
CA THR A 54 29.38 -0.09 -3.24
C THR A 54 30.70 0.70 -3.20
N ASN A 55 31.23 0.88 -2.00
CA ASN A 55 32.59 1.38 -1.75
C ASN A 55 33.48 0.16 -1.50
N GLN A 56 34.59 0.03 -2.22
CA GLN A 56 35.55 -1.08 -2.11
C GLN A 56 36.93 -0.49 -1.86
N ASP A 57 37.29 -0.36 -0.58
CA ASP A 57 38.50 0.35 -0.16
C ASP A 57 39.75 -0.35 -0.71
N ASN A 58 40.61 0.44 -1.38
CA ASN A 58 41.89 0.01 -1.96
C ASN A 58 41.77 -1.06 -3.07
N LEU A 59 40.62 -1.16 -3.74
CA LEU A 59 40.43 -2.12 -4.84
C LEU A 59 41.40 -1.83 -5.99
N GLY A 60 42.17 -2.85 -6.39
CA GLY A 60 43.21 -2.76 -7.41
C GLY A 60 44.60 -2.46 -6.86
N SER A 61 44.75 -2.30 -5.54
CA SER A 61 46.05 -2.22 -4.88
C SER A 61 46.66 -3.61 -4.64
N ASP A 62 47.95 -3.65 -4.25
CA ASP A 62 48.62 -4.90 -3.86
C ASP A 62 47.94 -5.60 -2.68
N HIS A 63 47.29 -4.84 -1.80
CA HIS A 63 46.63 -5.35 -0.60
C HIS A 63 45.20 -5.83 -0.88
N PHE A 64 44.57 -5.34 -1.94
CA PHE A 64 43.27 -5.83 -2.41
C PHE A 64 43.21 -5.88 -3.95
N PRO A 65 43.85 -6.90 -4.56
CA PRO A 65 43.91 -7.04 -6.00
C PRO A 65 42.53 -7.18 -6.64
N GLN A 66 42.38 -6.66 -7.85
CA GLN A 66 41.12 -6.71 -8.62
C GLN A 66 40.59 -8.15 -8.75
N GLU A 67 41.48 -9.13 -8.97
CA GLU A 67 41.10 -10.53 -9.12
C GLU A 67 40.42 -11.11 -7.86
N ASN A 68 40.86 -10.67 -6.67
CA ASN A 68 40.31 -11.13 -5.40
C ASN A 68 38.89 -10.59 -5.17
N PHE A 69 38.58 -9.40 -5.69
CA PHE A 69 37.21 -8.88 -5.70
C PHE A 69 36.36 -9.56 -6.80
N ASP A 70 36.91 -9.67 -8.00
CA ASP A 70 36.18 -10.14 -9.18
C ASP A 70 35.66 -11.57 -9.02
N LYS A 71 36.45 -12.47 -8.41
CA LYS A 71 36.05 -13.87 -8.20
C LYS A 71 34.72 -14.01 -7.43
N PRO A 72 34.63 -13.56 -6.16
CA PRO A 72 33.39 -13.62 -5.39
C PRO A 72 32.30 -12.69 -5.95
N HIS A 73 32.66 -11.52 -6.50
CA HIS A 73 31.68 -10.61 -7.10
C HIS A 73 30.98 -11.26 -8.32
N ASN A 74 31.74 -11.81 -9.25
CA ASN A 74 31.17 -12.46 -10.44
C ASN A 74 30.39 -13.73 -10.08
N PHE A 75 30.84 -14.48 -9.07
CA PHE A 75 30.08 -15.63 -8.57
C PHE A 75 28.72 -15.20 -7.98
N MET A 76 28.68 -14.14 -7.18
CA MET A 76 27.45 -13.53 -6.68
C MET A 76 26.51 -13.12 -7.83
N ILE A 77 27.03 -12.44 -8.85
CA ILE A 77 26.25 -12.03 -10.03
C ILE A 77 25.70 -13.25 -10.78
N LYS A 78 26.47 -14.33 -10.92
CA LYS A 78 26.00 -15.59 -11.52
C LYS A 78 24.88 -16.23 -10.70
N ILE A 79 24.97 -16.27 -9.37
CA ILE A 79 23.91 -16.78 -8.50
C ILE A 79 22.63 -15.97 -8.73
N PHE A 80 22.68 -14.65 -8.62
CA PHE A 80 21.50 -13.81 -8.85
C PHE A 80 20.93 -13.95 -10.26
N GLY A 81 21.80 -13.96 -11.28
CA GLY A 81 21.43 -14.16 -12.67
C GLY A 81 20.72 -15.49 -12.92
N SER A 82 21.19 -16.58 -12.29
CA SER A 82 20.58 -17.92 -12.40
C SER A 82 19.13 -17.96 -11.89
N GLN A 83 18.79 -17.08 -10.94
CA GLN A 83 17.44 -16.96 -10.40
C GLN A 83 16.55 -16.00 -11.21
N GLY A 84 17.11 -15.32 -12.22
CA GLY A 84 16.39 -14.32 -13.03
C GLY A 84 16.49 -12.87 -12.53
N ILE A 85 17.35 -12.58 -11.56
CA ILE A 85 17.60 -11.23 -11.05
C ILE A 85 18.61 -10.54 -11.98
N LYS A 86 18.26 -9.34 -12.47
CA LYS A 86 19.06 -8.57 -13.42
C LYS A 86 19.42 -7.22 -12.82
N PHE A 87 20.71 -7.00 -12.59
CA PHE A 87 21.24 -5.68 -12.23
C PHE A 87 21.47 -4.86 -13.50
N ASN A 88 20.85 -3.68 -13.56
CA ASN A 88 20.94 -2.76 -14.68
C ASN A 88 22.29 -2.05 -14.75
N LYS A 89 22.91 -1.80 -13.59
CA LYS A 89 24.23 -1.20 -13.48
C LYS A 89 24.88 -1.67 -12.18
N ILE A 90 26.21 -1.79 -12.20
CA ILE A 90 27.04 -2.05 -11.03
C ILE A 90 27.98 -0.87 -10.91
N LEU A 91 27.93 -0.18 -9.78
CA LEU A 91 28.66 1.05 -9.51
C LEU A 91 29.63 0.81 -8.35
N ILE A 92 30.93 0.85 -8.61
CA ILE A 92 31.97 0.52 -7.64
C ILE A 92 32.90 1.73 -7.49
N CYS A 93 33.12 2.17 -6.25
CA CYS A 93 34.19 3.10 -5.92
C CYS A 93 35.39 2.33 -5.38
N PRO A 94 36.56 2.31 -6.05
CA PRO A 94 37.74 1.57 -5.59
C PRO A 94 38.57 2.32 -4.52
N HIS A 95 38.25 3.59 -4.28
CA HIS A 95 39.04 4.48 -3.44
C HIS A 95 38.78 4.31 -1.94
N SER A 96 39.83 4.52 -1.15
CA SER A 96 39.77 4.66 0.30
C SER A 96 39.05 5.96 0.71
N ASP A 97 38.81 6.12 2.01
CA ASP A 97 38.27 7.38 2.54
C ASP A 97 39.28 8.55 2.47
N GLN A 98 40.58 8.22 2.47
CA GLN A 98 41.66 9.21 2.46
C GLN A 98 41.87 9.82 1.07
N ASP A 99 41.52 9.10 0.00
CA ASP A 99 41.75 9.53 -1.39
C ASP A 99 40.89 10.74 -1.80
N GLN A 100 39.94 11.17 -0.97
CA GLN A 100 39.04 12.32 -1.20
C GLN A 100 38.30 12.32 -2.56
N CYS A 101 38.17 11.15 -3.21
CA CYS A 101 37.55 11.04 -4.53
C CYS A 101 36.10 11.54 -4.55
N TYR A 102 35.59 11.91 -5.73
CA TYR A 102 34.21 12.40 -5.88
C TYR A 102 33.15 11.29 -5.94
N CYS A 103 33.56 10.04 -6.14
CA CYS A 103 32.66 8.91 -6.41
C CYS A 103 32.23 8.12 -5.16
N ARG A 104 33.04 8.10 -4.10
CA ARG A 104 32.77 7.35 -2.85
C ARG A 104 31.48 7.79 -2.17
N LYS A 105 30.59 6.85 -1.82
CA LYS A 105 29.42 7.15 -0.99
C LYS A 105 29.88 7.77 0.35
N PRO A 106 29.27 8.87 0.81
CA PRO A 106 27.93 9.36 0.45
C PRO A 106 27.88 10.36 -0.72
N LYS A 107 28.99 10.63 -1.41
CA LYS A 107 29.03 11.52 -2.58
C LYS A 107 28.25 10.90 -3.74
N ILE A 108 27.74 11.74 -4.64
CA ILE A 108 26.85 11.33 -5.74
C ILE A 108 27.58 11.00 -7.05
N GLY A 109 28.93 10.95 -7.04
CA GLY A 109 29.72 10.84 -8.26
C GLY A 109 29.37 9.61 -9.12
N LEU A 110 29.14 8.45 -8.50
CA LEU A 110 28.78 7.22 -9.21
C LEU A 110 27.39 7.27 -9.87
N VAL A 111 26.48 8.08 -9.34
CA VAL A 111 25.07 8.14 -9.78
C VAL A 111 24.73 9.39 -10.58
N LYS A 112 25.70 10.30 -10.76
CA LYS A 112 25.51 11.60 -11.42
C LYS A 112 24.84 11.48 -12.80
N GLU A 113 25.34 10.57 -13.63
CA GLU A 113 24.78 10.31 -14.96
C GLU A 113 23.28 9.93 -14.94
N LEU A 114 22.84 9.21 -13.91
CA LEU A 114 21.44 8.78 -13.76
C LEU A 114 20.56 9.93 -13.25
N LEU A 115 21.12 10.85 -12.46
CA LEU A 115 20.44 12.03 -11.96
C LEU A 115 20.26 13.09 -13.05
N ASP A 116 21.31 13.35 -13.84
CA ASP A 116 21.34 14.41 -14.86
C ASP A 116 20.36 14.15 -16.01
N LYS A 117 20.13 12.87 -16.36
CA LYS A 117 19.21 12.48 -17.43
C LYS A 117 17.72 12.55 -17.02
N ASN A 118 17.40 12.95 -15.77
CA ASN A 118 16.03 12.96 -15.21
C ASN A 118 15.26 11.62 -15.37
N ILE A 119 15.97 10.50 -15.52
CA ILE A 119 15.38 9.17 -15.75
C ILE A 119 14.73 8.66 -14.46
N ILE A 120 15.21 9.09 -13.28
CA ILE A 120 14.81 8.55 -11.98
C ILE A 120 13.49 9.14 -11.49
N ASN A 121 12.56 8.27 -11.08
CA ASN A 121 11.39 8.66 -10.31
C ASN A 121 11.77 8.80 -8.84
N LYS A 122 12.11 10.03 -8.41
CA LYS A 122 12.64 10.30 -7.07
C LYS A 122 11.71 9.87 -5.93
N SER A 123 10.40 9.99 -6.09
CA SER A 123 9.43 9.61 -5.05
C SER A 123 9.19 8.11 -4.94
N LYS A 124 9.70 7.32 -5.89
CA LYS A 124 9.54 5.87 -5.95
C LYS A 124 10.87 5.14 -6.17
N SER A 125 11.99 5.78 -5.82
CA SER A 125 13.32 5.19 -5.89
C SER A 125 13.99 5.27 -4.52
N TYR A 126 14.83 4.29 -4.23
CA TYR A 126 15.38 4.10 -2.89
C TYR A 126 16.86 3.78 -2.93
N VAL A 127 17.60 4.26 -1.92
CA VAL A 127 18.88 3.64 -1.54
C VAL A 127 18.61 2.65 -0.40
N ILE A 128 19.13 1.43 -0.53
CA ILE A 128 19.07 0.37 0.47
C ILE A 128 20.50 0.03 0.85
N GLY A 129 20.84 0.20 2.11
CA GLY A 129 22.17 -0.12 2.64
C GLY A 129 22.15 -0.17 4.16
N ASP A 130 23.14 -0.80 4.77
CA ASP A 130 23.25 -0.98 6.22
C ASP A 130 23.94 0.20 6.91
N ARG A 131 24.80 0.94 6.19
CA ARG A 131 25.65 2.00 6.74
C ARG A 131 25.00 3.38 6.67
N LYS A 132 25.48 4.30 7.52
CA LYS A 132 25.07 5.72 7.51
C LYS A 132 25.39 6.40 6.17
N THR A 133 26.46 5.98 5.51
CA THR A 133 26.87 6.51 4.19
C THR A 133 25.81 6.26 3.11
N ASP A 134 25.05 5.17 3.19
CA ASP A 134 23.95 4.87 2.26
C ASP A 134 22.73 5.78 2.49
N ILE A 135 22.42 6.06 3.76
CA ILE A 135 21.36 6.99 4.15
C ILE A 135 21.70 8.39 3.65
N LEU A 136 22.95 8.84 3.88
CA LEU A 136 23.43 10.14 3.42
C LEU A 136 23.49 10.22 1.90
N LEU A 137 23.87 9.14 1.20
CA LEU A 137 23.78 9.08 -0.26
C LEU A 137 22.35 9.34 -0.73
N ALA A 138 21.35 8.68 -0.13
CA ALA A 138 19.94 8.88 -0.50
C ALA A 138 19.50 10.35 -0.33
N GLN A 139 19.91 10.97 0.78
CA GLN A 139 19.66 12.38 1.06
C GLN A 139 20.28 13.28 -0.02
N ASN A 140 21.55 13.03 -0.38
CA ASN A 140 22.25 13.78 -1.42
C ASN A 140 21.61 13.58 -2.81
N MET A 141 21.06 12.40 -3.08
CA MET A 141 20.29 12.09 -4.29
C MET A 141 18.86 12.67 -4.26
N LYS A 142 18.40 13.15 -3.10
CA LYS A 142 17.02 13.60 -2.83
C LYS A 142 15.99 12.49 -3.09
N ILE A 143 16.30 11.26 -2.65
CA ILE A 143 15.41 10.09 -2.69
C ILE A 143 15.29 9.46 -1.29
N GLN A 144 14.37 8.51 -1.13
CA GLN A 144 14.14 7.86 0.16
C GLN A 144 15.25 6.84 0.47
N SER A 145 15.61 6.70 1.74
CA SER A 145 16.52 5.64 2.20
C SER A 145 15.77 4.53 2.93
N ILE A 146 16.34 3.33 2.91
CA ILE A 146 15.94 2.20 3.73
C ILE A 146 17.21 1.63 4.36
N GLN A 147 17.37 1.81 5.66
CA GLN A 147 18.48 1.22 6.37
C GLN A 147 18.24 -0.29 6.55
N TYR A 148 19.05 -1.10 5.90
CA TYR A 148 19.01 -2.55 6.04
C TYR A 148 19.52 -2.95 7.43
N HIS A 149 18.84 -3.92 8.04
CA HIS A 149 19.31 -4.56 9.26
C HIS A 149 18.70 -5.95 9.36
N ARG A 150 19.55 -6.99 9.45
CA ARG A 150 19.13 -8.41 9.43
C ARG A 150 17.98 -8.77 10.37
N LYS A 151 17.94 -8.20 11.58
CA LYS A 151 16.83 -8.39 12.55
C LYS A 151 15.68 -7.36 12.43
N LYS A 152 15.98 -6.06 12.35
CA LYS A 152 14.97 -4.98 12.45
C LYS A 152 14.30 -4.62 11.12
N CYS A 153 15.05 -4.67 10.02
CA CYS A 153 14.60 -4.22 8.69
C CYS A 153 15.30 -5.07 7.61
N ASN A 154 14.90 -6.35 7.52
CA ASN A 154 15.48 -7.30 6.56
C ASN A 154 14.71 -7.32 5.23
N TRP A 155 15.15 -8.16 4.30
CA TRP A 155 14.56 -8.24 2.96
C TRP A 155 13.06 -8.60 2.94
N LYS A 156 12.53 -9.36 3.92
CA LYS A 156 11.07 -9.59 4.01
C LYS A 156 10.32 -8.29 4.32
N THR A 157 10.81 -7.52 5.29
CA THR A 157 10.20 -6.24 5.69
C THR A 157 10.31 -5.22 4.57
N ILE A 158 11.46 -5.16 3.90
CA ILE A 158 11.71 -4.26 2.77
C ILE A 158 10.80 -4.61 1.59
N GLU A 159 10.74 -5.90 1.22
CA GLU A 159 9.83 -6.39 0.19
C GLU A 159 8.40 -5.96 0.50
N LYS A 160 7.89 -6.30 1.69
CA LYS A 160 6.54 -5.93 2.11
C LYS A 160 6.31 -4.42 2.04
N LYS A 161 7.23 -3.61 2.54
CA LYS A 161 7.14 -2.14 2.51
C LYS A 161 7.02 -1.61 1.09
N LEU A 162 7.78 -2.17 0.15
CA LEU A 162 7.85 -1.68 -1.22
C LEU A 162 6.81 -2.33 -2.16
N THR A 163 6.25 -3.48 -1.81
CA THR A 163 5.16 -4.14 -2.56
C THR A 163 3.78 -3.74 -2.06
N THR A 164 3.64 -3.27 -0.82
CA THR A 164 2.35 -2.80 -0.29
C THR A 164 1.96 -1.50 -1.00
N ILE A 165 0.96 -1.58 -1.88
CA ILE A 165 0.33 -0.41 -2.45
C ILE A 165 -0.42 0.29 -1.31
N ILE A 166 0.00 1.49 -0.93
CA ILE A 166 -0.74 2.29 0.04
C ILE A 166 -2.01 2.79 -0.65
N ARG A 167 -3.11 2.06 -0.46
CA ARG A 167 -4.45 2.46 -0.89
C ARG A 167 -5.02 3.46 0.11
N SER A 168 -4.53 4.70 0.03
CA SER A 168 -4.97 5.81 0.85
C SER A 168 -5.46 6.97 -0.01
N VAL A 169 -6.54 7.61 0.42
CA VAL A 169 -7.04 8.82 -0.19
C VAL A 169 -7.62 9.74 0.87
N ASN A 170 -7.52 11.05 0.61
CA ASN A 170 -8.27 12.07 1.31
C ASN A 170 -9.19 12.78 0.31
N VAL A 171 -10.47 12.89 0.64
CA VAL A 171 -11.50 13.56 -0.16
C VAL A 171 -12.19 14.60 0.71
N LYS A 172 -12.19 15.84 0.22
CA LYS A 172 -12.91 16.97 0.83
C LYS A 172 -14.06 17.40 -0.08
N ARG A 173 -15.23 17.66 0.49
CA ARG A 173 -16.42 18.21 -0.17
C ARG A 173 -16.91 19.41 0.63
N ILE A 174 -17.24 20.50 -0.05
CA ILE A 174 -17.71 21.74 0.56
C ILE A 174 -18.95 22.20 -0.21
N THR A 175 -20.05 22.44 0.49
CA THR A 175 -21.27 23.07 -0.03
C THR A 175 -21.73 24.17 0.92
N LYS A 176 -22.90 24.76 0.65
CA LYS A 176 -23.55 25.72 1.56
C LYS A 176 -24.12 25.04 2.81
N GLU A 177 -24.50 23.76 2.70
CA GLU A 177 -25.13 22.95 3.75
C GLU A 177 -24.07 22.25 4.62
N THR A 178 -23.12 21.56 3.98
CA THR A 178 -22.14 20.72 4.69
C THR A 178 -20.69 20.93 4.23
N THR A 179 -19.75 20.73 5.16
CA THR A 179 -18.32 20.57 4.85
C THR A 179 -17.81 19.25 5.39
N ILE A 180 -17.33 18.39 4.49
CA ILE A 180 -16.97 17.01 4.80
C ILE A 180 -15.54 16.73 4.38
N ASN A 181 -14.79 16.08 5.27
CA ASN A 181 -13.46 15.56 4.99
C ASN A 181 -13.40 14.08 5.36
N VAL A 182 -13.08 13.24 4.38
CA VAL A 182 -12.98 11.78 4.53
C VAL A 182 -11.58 11.34 4.13
N SER A 183 -10.85 10.76 5.08
CA SER A 183 -9.57 10.10 4.83
C SER A 183 -9.71 8.60 5.09
N ILE A 184 -9.31 7.77 4.12
CA ILE A 184 -9.37 6.31 4.24
C ILE A 184 -8.03 5.65 3.93
N GLN A 185 -7.81 4.49 4.55
CA GLN A 185 -6.69 3.59 4.26
C GLN A 185 -7.16 2.13 4.28
N ILE A 186 -7.12 1.45 3.14
CA ILE A 186 -7.73 0.12 2.96
C ILE A 186 -6.92 -1.00 3.64
N ASP A 187 -5.60 -0.86 3.74
CA ASP A 187 -4.68 -1.90 4.23
C ASP A 187 -4.10 -1.57 5.62
N ASN A 188 -4.81 -0.76 6.42
CA ASN A 188 -4.35 -0.34 7.73
C ASN A 188 -5.35 -0.72 8.83
N ASN A 189 -4.87 -0.87 10.07
CA ASN A 189 -5.68 -1.29 11.20
C ASN A 189 -6.78 -0.25 11.52
N PRO A 190 -8.06 -0.64 11.66
CA PRO A 190 -9.17 0.27 11.93
C PRO A 190 -9.18 0.87 13.35
N ASN A 191 -8.36 0.37 14.30
CA ASN A 191 -8.42 0.73 15.73
C ASN A 191 -8.27 2.23 16.05
N ASN A 192 -7.76 3.04 15.13
CA ASN A 192 -7.62 4.49 15.30
C ASN A 192 -8.61 5.31 14.45
N SER A 193 -9.66 4.66 13.92
CA SER A 193 -10.69 5.36 13.13
C SER A 193 -11.41 6.39 14.00
N SER A 194 -11.70 7.55 13.43
CA SER A 194 -12.37 8.65 14.10
C SER A 194 -13.50 9.14 13.20
N ILE A 195 -14.73 9.05 13.68
CA ILE A 195 -15.92 9.39 12.89
C ILE A 195 -16.73 10.39 13.70
N ASN A 196 -16.85 11.59 13.14
CA ASN A 196 -17.63 12.67 13.72
C ASN A 196 -18.47 13.34 12.63
N THR A 197 -19.72 12.90 12.51
CA THR A 197 -20.75 13.47 11.63
C THR A 197 -21.66 14.47 12.36
N GLY A 198 -21.63 14.46 13.70
CA GLY A 198 -22.59 15.12 14.58
C GLY A 198 -23.92 14.38 14.78
N ILE A 199 -24.09 13.19 14.20
CA ILE A 199 -25.22 12.28 14.46
C ILE A 199 -24.64 11.01 15.10
N HIS A 200 -24.96 10.78 16.37
CA HIS A 200 -24.33 9.75 17.21
C HIS A 200 -24.59 8.34 16.69
N PHE A 201 -25.83 8.01 16.34
CA PHE A 201 -26.16 6.69 15.83
C PHE A 201 -25.51 6.46 14.45
N PHE A 202 -25.46 7.49 13.61
CA PHE A 202 -24.78 7.38 12.31
C PHE A 202 -23.27 7.20 12.44
N ASN A 203 -22.62 7.88 13.40
CA ASN A 203 -21.21 7.62 13.73
C ASN A 203 -20.98 6.14 14.06
N HIS A 204 -21.85 5.58 14.91
CA HIS A 204 -21.79 4.16 15.27
C HIS A 204 -21.97 3.25 14.04
N MET A 205 -22.91 3.54 13.15
CA MET A 205 -23.13 2.78 11.91
C MET A 205 -21.90 2.79 10.98
N ILE A 206 -21.27 3.95 10.74
CA ILE A 206 -20.05 4.01 9.92
C ILE A 206 -18.88 3.28 10.62
N GLN A 207 -18.80 3.33 11.96
CA GLN A 207 -17.79 2.60 12.71
C GLN A 207 -17.92 1.09 12.50
N GLN A 208 -19.13 0.56 12.32
CA GLN A 208 -19.33 -0.84 11.93
C GLN A 208 -18.72 -1.13 10.55
N ILE A 209 -18.90 -0.23 9.58
CA ILE A 209 -18.26 -0.38 8.26
C ILE A 209 -16.74 -0.42 8.44
N ALA A 210 -16.14 0.54 9.14
CA ALA A 210 -14.69 0.59 9.35
C ALA A 210 -14.14 -0.69 10.00
N THR A 211 -14.79 -1.14 11.07
CA THR A 211 -14.40 -2.31 11.86
C THR A 211 -14.50 -3.60 11.05
N HIS A 212 -15.64 -3.84 10.40
CA HIS A 212 -15.87 -5.08 9.66
C HIS A 212 -15.21 -5.09 8.28
N SER A 213 -15.00 -3.93 7.66
CA SER A 213 -14.20 -3.82 6.43
C SER A 213 -12.70 -3.96 6.66
N GLY A 214 -12.22 -3.66 7.86
CA GLY A 214 -10.79 -3.57 8.17
C GLY A 214 -10.13 -2.33 7.56
N ILE A 215 -10.91 -1.29 7.26
CA ILE A 215 -10.47 -0.03 6.66
C ILE A 215 -10.35 1.02 7.76
N TYR A 216 -9.21 1.70 7.83
CA TYR A 216 -9.09 2.91 8.65
C TYR A 216 -9.90 4.05 8.02
N MET A 217 -10.74 4.72 8.82
CA MET A 217 -11.55 5.85 8.40
C MET A 217 -11.40 7.04 9.36
N ASN A 218 -11.11 8.22 8.82
CA ASN A 218 -11.22 9.48 9.54
C ASN A 218 -12.21 10.39 8.82
N ILE A 219 -13.34 10.67 9.46
CA ILE A 219 -14.45 11.43 8.90
C ILE A 219 -14.79 12.57 9.84
N THR A 220 -14.74 13.79 9.31
CA THR A 220 -15.15 14.99 10.02
C THR A 220 -16.15 15.77 9.18
N VAL A 221 -17.30 16.08 9.76
CA VAL A 221 -18.37 16.84 9.12
C VAL A 221 -18.63 18.11 9.91
N LYS A 222 -18.72 19.25 9.22
CA LYS A 222 -19.49 20.41 9.66
C LYS A 222 -20.87 20.31 9.02
N ASN A 223 -21.88 20.27 9.86
CA ASN A 223 -23.24 19.92 9.48
C ASN A 223 -24.21 21.08 9.71
N ASP A 224 -25.42 20.88 9.22
CA ASP A 224 -26.60 21.72 9.34
C ASP A 224 -27.75 20.99 10.04
N ILE A 225 -27.44 20.09 10.97
CA ILE A 225 -28.40 19.22 11.69
C ILE A 225 -29.56 19.94 12.40
N HIS A 226 -29.49 21.27 12.53
CA HIS A 226 -30.59 22.09 13.03
C HIS A 226 -31.78 22.18 12.05
N ILE A 227 -31.56 21.82 10.77
CA ILE A 227 -32.59 21.67 9.74
C ILE A 227 -33.15 20.25 9.82
N ASP A 228 -32.34 19.25 9.44
CA ASP A 228 -32.61 17.81 9.55
C ASP A 228 -31.31 16.98 9.42
N ASP A 229 -31.42 15.65 9.42
CA ASP A 229 -30.28 14.74 9.23
C ASP A 229 -29.95 14.44 7.75
N HIS A 230 -30.74 14.97 6.81
CA HIS A 230 -30.72 14.57 5.40
C HIS A 230 -29.40 14.90 4.71
N HIS A 231 -29.07 16.20 4.63
CA HIS A 231 -27.89 16.67 3.90
C HIS A 231 -26.60 16.08 4.48
N THR A 232 -26.54 15.99 5.81
CA THR A 232 -25.38 15.45 6.53
C THR A 232 -25.13 13.98 6.17
N ILE A 233 -26.17 13.15 6.10
CA ILE A 233 -26.03 11.72 5.78
C ILE A 233 -25.74 11.53 4.28
N GLU A 234 -26.51 12.20 3.41
CA GLU A 234 -26.34 12.09 1.95
C GLU A 234 -24.92 12.49 1.54
N ASP A 235 -24.47 13.67 1.98
CA ASP A 235 -23.17 14.20 1.57
C ASP A 235 -22.01 13.39 2.15
N THR A 236 -22.19 12.82 3.36
CA THR A 236 -21.23 11.89 3.95
C THR A 236 -21.13 10.62 3.09
N ALA A 237 -22.26 10.05 2.67
CA ALA A 237 -22.31 8.88 1.81
C ALA A 237 -21.63 9.14 0.46
N LEU A 238 -21.95 10.27 -0.19
CA LEU A 238 -21.33 10.68 -1.47
C LEU A 238 -19.82 10.86 -1.34
N THR A 239 -19.36 11.45 -0.24
CA THR A 239 -17.93 11.72 -0.02
C THR A 239 -17.18 10.44 0.31
N LEU A 240 -17.76 9.57 1.14
CA LEU A 240 -17.22 8.26 1.48
C LEU A 240 -17.16 7.34 0.25
N GLY A 241 -18.21 7.27 -0.55
CA GLY A 241 -18.22 6.44 -1.77
C GLY A 241 -17.21 6.94 -2.80
N LYS A 242 -17.06 8.27 -2.97
CA LYS A 242 -15.96 8.86 -3.77
C LYS A 242 -14.58 8.47 -3.25
N ALA A 243 -14.38 8.49 -1.93
CA ALA A 243 -13.12 8.07 -1.32
C ALA A 243 -12.85 6.59 -1.62
N LEU A 244 -13.82 5.70 -1.35
CA LEU A 244 -13.69 4.26 -1.62
C LEU A 244 -13.40 3.99 -3.10
N HIS A 245 -14.12 4.63 -4.02
CA HIS A 245 -13.87 4.52 -5.45
C HIS A 245 -12.43 4.90 -5.82
N LYS A 246 -11.96 6.07 -5.34
CA LYS A 246 -10.59 6.54 -5.60
C LYS A 246 -9.53 5.62 -4.98
N ALA A 247 -9.74 5.11 -3.78
CA ALA A 247 -8.79 4.21 -3.11
C ALA A 247 -8.71 2.84 -3.77
N LEU A 248 -9.79 2.36 -4.41
CA LEU A 248 -9.81 1.11 -5.16
C LEU A 248 -9.15 1.23 -6.54
N GLY A 249 -9.05 2.44 -7.09
CA GLY A 249 -8.36 2.70 -8.35
C GLY A 249 -8.91 1.86 -9.50
N ASN A 250 -8.02 1.12 -10.19
CA ASN A 250 -8.39 0.28 -11.34
C ASN A 250 -8.99 -1.09 -10.96
N LYS A 251 -9.23 -1.34 -9.66
CA LYS A 251 -9.91 -2.55 -9.15
C LYS A 251 -9.29 -3.87 -9.63
N LYS A 252 -7.99 -3.89 -9.94
CA LYS A 252 -7.26 -5.10 -10.33
C LYS A 252 -6.99 -5.98 -9.12
N ASN A 253 -6.99 -7.30 -9.34
CA ASN A 253 -6.61 -8.31 -8.36
C ASN A 253 -7.45 -8.37 -7.08
N ILE A 254 -8.76 -8.08 -7.12
CA ILE A 254 -9.64 -8.13 -5.95
C ILE A 254 -10.66 -9.30 -6.03
N LYS A 255 -11.25 -9.75 -4.91
CA LYS A 255 -12.19 -10.92 -4.90
C LYS A 255 -13.62 -10.62 -5.35
N ARG A 256 -14.00 -9.34 -5.48
CA ARG A 256 -15.25 -8.85 -6.11
C ARG A 256 -16.60 -9.12 -5.43
N PHE A 257 -16.89 -10.31 -4.87
CA PHE A 257 -18.24 -10.71 -4.40
C PHE A 257 -18.44 -10.75 -2.87
N GLY A 258 -19.70 -10.70 -2.40
CA GLY A 258 -20.13 -10.54 -0.98
C GLY A 258 -20.91 -11.71 -0.33
N PHE A 259 -21.37 -11.53 0.92
CA PHE A 259 -21.75 -12.59 1.89
C PHE A 259 -23.06 -12.31 2.70
N VAL A 260 -23.45 -13.23 3.59
CA VAL A 260 -24.63 -13.23 4.49
C VAL A 260 -24.23 -13.17 5.97
N LEU A 261 -24.79 -12.29 6.79
CA LEU A 261 -24.41 -12.11 8.20
C LEU A 261 -25.63 -12.16 9.15
N PRO A 262 -25.66 -13.05 10.16
CA PRO A 262 -26.64 -13.00 11.25
C PRO A 262 -26.17 -12.09 12.41
N MET A 263 -27.11 -11.46 13.11
CA MET A 263 -26.89 -10.73 14.36
C MET A 263 -28.17 -10.77 15.21
N ASP A 264 -28.10 -11.45 16.36
CA ASP A 264 -29.26 -11.74 17.22
C ASP A 264 -30.43 -12.34 16.40
N GLU A 265 -31.63 -11.76 16.49
CA GLU A 265 -32.79 -12.18 15.70
C GLU A 265 -32.75 -11.66 14.24
N SER A 266 -31.76 -10.83 13.91
CA SER A 266 -31.63 -10.23 12.59
C SER A 266 -30.75 -11.04 11.64
N LEU A 267 -31.15 -11.12 10.37
CA LEU A 267 -30.39 -11.74 9.29
C LEU A 267 -30.24 -10.76 8.14
N ALA A 268 -29.00 -10.32 7.88
CA ALA A 268 -28.68 -9.42 6.78
C ALA A 268 -27.93 -10.14 5.66
N GLN A 269 -28.17 -9.74 4.42
CA GLN A 269 -27.50 -10.29 3.24
C GLN A 269 -27.01 -9.15 2.36
N CYS A 270 -25.78 -9.26 1.85
CA CYS A 270 -25.19 -8.27 0.96
C CYS A 270 -24.51 -8.96 -0.21
N SER A 271 -25.00 -8.68 -1.42
CA SER A 271 -24.31 -9.03 -2.66
C SER A 271 -23.74 -7.74 -3.26
N LEU A 272 -22.40 -7.63 -3.18
CA LEU A 272 -21.65 -6.49 -3.68
C LEU A 272 -20.91 -6.90 -4.95
N ASP A 273 -20.98 -6.06 -5.98
CA ASP A 273 -20.13 -6.12 -7.17
C ASP A 273 -19.48 -4.74 -7.41
N LEU A 274 -18.15 -4.68 -7.38
CA LEU A 274 -17.34 -3.48 -7.68
C LEU A 274 -17.28 -3.20 -9.18
N SER A 275 -18.45 -3.17 -9.81
CA SER A 275 -18.68 -3.29 -11.25
C SER A 275 -18.37 -2.04 -12.08
N GLY A 276 -18.22 -0.88 -11.44
CA GLY A 276 -18.18 0.42 -12.12
C GLY A 276 -19.58 0.94 -12.48
N ARG A 277 -20.65 0.20 -12.16
CA ARG A 277 -22.04 0.56 -12.50
C ARG A 277 -22.85 0.77 -11.23
N PRO A 278 -23.38 1.98 -10.99
CA PRO A 278 -24.19 2.26 -9.81
C PRO A 278 -25.55 1.57 -9.92
N HIS A 279 -25.87 0.73 -8.94
CA HIS A 279 -27.20 0.11 -8.79
C HIS A 279 -27.42 -0.30 -7.34
N LEU A 280 -28.61 -0.04 -6.79
CA LEU A 280 -29.02 -0.45 -5.46
C LEU A 280 -30.35 -1.23 -5.54
N GLU A 281 -30.35 -2.45 -5.04
CA GLU A 281 -31.56 -3.18 -4.66
C GLU A 281 -31.63 -3.25 -3.13
N TYR A 282 -32.72 -2.73 -2.55
CA TYR A 282 -32.83 -2.55 -1.11
C TYR A 282 -34.11 -3.18 -0.57
N HIS A 283 -33.97 -4.19 0.29
CA HIS A 283 -35.09 -4.83 0.99
C HIS A 283 -34.88 -4.81 2.51
N ALA A 284 -35.22 -3.69 3.13
CA ALA A 284 -35.30 -3.57 4.58
C ALA A 284 -36.45 -2.65 4.93
N ASN A 285 -37.26 -3.06 5.89
CA ASN A 285 -38.35 -2.28 6.44
C ASN A 285 -38.02 -1.96 7.89
N PHE A 286 -38.42 -0.77 8.34
CA PHE A 286 -38.29 -0.34 9.73
C PHE A 286 -39.68 -0.01 10.27
N ASN A 287 -39.91 -0.32 11.54
CA ASN A 287 -41.19 -0.10 12.20
C ASN A 287 -41.30 1.33 12.75
N PHE A 288 -40.17 1.92 13.15
CA PHE A 288 -40.08 3.26 13.72
C PHE A 288 -39.48 4.26 12.73
N GLN A 289 -39.83 5.54 12.90
CA GLN A 289 -39.28 6.63 12.09
C GLN A 289 -37.82 6.95 12.41
N LYS A 290 -37.37 6.65 13.63
CA LYS A 290 -35.99 6.92 14.08
C LYS A 290 -35.43 5.77 14.89
N VAL A 291 -34.11 5.59 14.79
CA VAL A 291 -33.31 4.77 15.71
C VAL A 291 -32.25 5.67 16.32
N GLY A 292 -32.37 5.95 17.62
CA GLY A 292 -31.57 6.99 18.27
C GLY A 292 -31.86 8.36 17.66
N ASP A 293 -30.83 9.01 17.12
CA ASP A 293 -30.90 10.31 16.44
C ASP A 293 -30.87 10.21 14.90
N LEU A 294 -30.95 9.00 14.33
CA LEU A 294 -30.96 8.74 12.89
C LEU A 294 -32.38 8.44 12.38
N SER A 295 -32.82 9.15 11.35
CA SER A 295 -34.06 8.84 10.62
C SER A 295 -33.91 7.54 9.81
N THR A 296 -34.85 6.60 9.95
CA THR A 296 -34.72 5.25 9.35
C THR A 296 -34.78 5.26 7.83
N GLU A 297 -35.50 6.22 7.24
CA GLU A 297 -35.50 6.45 5.80
C GLU A 297 -34.10 6.80 5.25
N MET A 298 -33.29 7.47 6.05
CA MET A 298 -31.95 7.91 5.66
C MET A 298 -30.97 6.74 5.53
N ILE A 299 -31.28 5.57 6.09
CA ILE A 299 -30.47 4.36 5.90
C ILE A 299 -30.50 3.93 4.42
N LYS A 300 -31.68 3.94 3.78
CA LYS A 300 -31.81 3.65 2.35
C LYS A 300 -31.10 4.72 1.52
N HIS A 301 -31.33 6.00 1.83
CA HIS A 301 -30.67 7.12 1.14
C HIS A 301 -29.14 7.05 1.25
N PHE A 302 -28.60 6.68 2.41
CA PHE A 302 -27.16 6.46 2.60
C PHE A 302 -26.61 5.44 1.60
N PHE A 303 -27.20 4.24 1.51
CA PHE A 303 -26.73 3.21 0.57
C PHE A 303 -26.95 3.61 -0.89
N GLN A 304 -28.01 4.35 -1.20
CA GLN A 304 -28.28 4.88 -2.53
C GLN A 304 -27.17 5.85 -2.97
N SER A 305 -26.84 6.82 -2.13
CA SER A 305 -25.81 7.81 -2.41
C SER A 305 -24.39 7.20 -2.40
N LEU A 306 -24.16 6.23 -1.52
CA LEU A 306 -22.90 5.47 -1.48
C LEU A 306 -22.68 4.70 -2.80
N THR A 307 -23.68 3.95 -3.28
CA THR A 307 -23.54 3.15 -4.51
C THR A 307 -23.34 3.99 -5.75
N GLN A 308 -24.04 5.14 -5.84
CA GLN A 308 -23.87 6.12 -6.92
C GLN A 308 -22.44 6.65 -7.00
N SER A 309 -21.89 7.08 -5.86
CA SER A 309 -20.56 7.67 -5.79
C SER A 309 -19.42 6.65 -5.84
N MET A 310 -19.63 5.46 -5.28
CA MET A 310 -18.68 4.34 -5.31
C MET A 310 -18.64 3.63 -6.67
N GLN A 311 -19.69 3.81 -7.49
CA GLN A 311 -19.90 3.13 -8.77
C GLN A 311 -19.86 1.61 -8.61
N CYS A 312 -20.77 1.09 -7.79
CA CYS A 312 -20.91 -0.33 -7.53
C CYS A 312 -22.37 -0.76 -7.61
N THR A 313 -22.56 -2.06 -7.83
CA THR A 313 -23.84 -2.73 -7.77
C THR A 313 -23.97 -3.37 -6.40
N LEU A 314 -25.03 -3.03 -5.66
CA LEU A 314 -25.26 -3.48 -4.30
C LEU A 314 -26.69 -4.00 -4.18
N HIS A 315 -26.83 -5.23 -3.73
CA HIS A 315 -28.11 -5.78 -3.29
C HIS A 315 -28.00 -6.02 -1.79
N ILE A 316 -28.85 -5.37 -1.01
CA ILE A 316 -28.81 -5.49 0.45
C ILE A 316 -30.21 -5.75 1.00
N LYS A 317 -30.30 -6.66 1.95
CA LYS A 317 -31.54 -6.97 2.65
C LYS A 317 -31.29 -7.29 4.12
N THR A 318 -32.30 -7.04 4.96
CA THR A 318 -32.30 -7.51 6.35
C THR A 318 -33.70 -7.92 6.79
N GLN A 319 -33.75 -8.88 7.70
CA GLN A 319 -34.93 -9.33 8.45
C GLN A 319 -34.56 -9.28 9.93
N GLY A 320 -35.55 -9.18 10.82
CA GLY A 320 -35.36 -9.07 12.28
C GLY A 320 -36.58 -8.46 12.97
N GLU A 321 -36.54 -8.24 14.27
CA GLU A 321 -37.66 -7.61 15.00
C GLU A 321 -37.29 -6.21 15.50
N ASN A 322 -36.03 -6.03 15.90
CA ASN A 322 -35.52 -4.76 16.41
C ASN A 322 -34.92 -3.91 15.28
N ASP A 323 -35.37 -2.66 15.16
CA ASP A 323 -34.89 -1.74 14.11
C ASP A 323 -33.40 -1.36 14.27
N HIS A 324 -32.88 -1.31 15.50
CA HIS A 324 -31.44 -1.15 15.74
C HIS A 324 -30.67 -2.33 15.17
N HIS A 325 -31.10 -3.57 15.46
CA HIS A 325 -30.42 -4.76 15.00
C HIS A 325 -30.49 -4.88 13.47
N ARG A 326 -31.64 -4.55 12.88
CA ARG A 326 -31.80 -4.44 11.42
C ARG A 326 -30.84 -3.41 10.82
N ALA A 327 -30.76 -2.20 11.38
CA ALA A 327 -29.87 -1.17 10.89
C ALA A 327 -28.40 -1.60 11.00
N GLU A 328 -27.95 -2.00 12.18
CA GLU A 328 -26.56 -2.38 12.44
C GLU A 328 -26.12 -3.58 11.58
N SER A 329 -26.99 -4.58 11.43
CA SER A 329 -26.71 -5.76 10.59
C SER A 329 -26.46 -5.40 9.13
N LEU A 330 -27.17 -4.40 8.55
CA LEU A 330 -26.92 -3.89 7.20
C LEU A 330 -25.50 -3.31 7.06
N PHE A 331 -25.08 -2.47 8.01
CA PHE A 331 -23.75 -1.85 7.96
C PHE A 331 -22.62 -2.87 8.20
N LYS A 332 -22.82 -3.84 9.10
CA LYS A 332 -21.88 -4.96 9.33
C LYS A 332 -21.73 -5.85 8.11
N VAL A 333 -22.84 -6.29 7.51
CA VAL A 333 -22.80 -7.18 6.33
C VAL A 333 -22.18 -6.47 5.12
N PHE A 334 -22.41 -5.17 4.98
CA PHE A 334 -21.75 -4.36 3.96
C PHE A 334 -20.24 -4.26 4.22
N GLY A 335 -19.82 -3.91 5.43
CA GLY A 335 -18.40 -3.86 5.81
C GLY A 335 -17.67 -5.17 5.54
N GLN A 336 -18.26 -6.29 5.96
CA GLN A 336 -17.69 -7.62 5.74
C GLN A 336 -17.61 -7.99 4.25
N SER A 337 -18.67 -7.71 3.49
CA SER A 337 -18.68 -7.96 2.03
C SER A 337 -17.66 -7.09 1.30
N LEU A 338 -17.49 -5.84 1.73
CA LEU A 338 -16.47 -4.93 1.22
C LEU A 338 -15.06 -5.47 1.52
N ARG A 339 -14.78 -5.92 2.75
CA ARG A 339 -13.47 -6.52 3.12
C ARG A 339 -13.07 -7.64 2.17
N GLN A 340 -14.00 -8.53 1.89
CA GLN A 340 -13.76 -9.64 0.98
C GLN A 340 -13.53 -9.11 -0.42
N ALA A 341 -14.46 -8.27 -0.90
CA ALA A 341 -14.44 -7.74 -2.26
C ALA A 341 -13.15 -6.98 -2.58
N ILE A 342 -12.53 -6.28 -1.62
CA ILE A 342 -11.31 -5.46 -1.81
C ILE A 342 -9.99 -6.19 -1.50
N CYS A 343 -10.08 -7.43 -0.98
CA CYS A 343 -8.92 -8.24 -0.64
C CYS A 343 -8.13 -8.62 -1.90
N LEU A 344 -6.81 -8.48 -1.86
CA LEU A 344 -5.96 -8.86 -2.99
C LEU A 344 -6.01 -10.38 -3.21
N ASN A 345 -6.12 -10.80 -4.47
CA ASN A 345 -6.16 -12.22 -4.84
C ASN A 345 -4.74 -12.82 -4.74
N PRO A 346 -4.48 -13.76 -3.81
CA PRO A 346 -3.15 -14.33 -3.62
C PRO A 346 -2.68 -15.18 -4.81
N ASN A 347 -3.59 -15.72 -5.61
CA ASN A 347 -3.23 -16.53 -6.79
C ASN A 347 -2.77 -15.70 -7.98
N ASN A 348 -2.96 -14.38 -7.95
CA ASN A 348 -2.47 -13.46 -9.00
C ASN A 348 -1.01 -13.05 -8.80
N ASN A 349 -0.28 -13.68 -7.87
CA ASN A 349 1.16 -13.50 -7.69
C ASN A 349 1.96 -13.75 -8.99
N ASN A 350 1.39 -14.44 -9.98
CA ASN A 350 2.03 -14.73 -11.26
C ASN A 350 1.78 -13.67 -12.36
N ASN A 351 0.70 -12.89 -12.32
CA ASN A 351 0.39 -11.85 -13.31
C ASN A 351 -0.18 -10.60 -12.63
N CYS A 352 0.64 -9.53 -12.53
CA CYS A 352 0.30 -8.31 -11.79
C CYS A 352 -0.85 -7.47 -12.39
N ASP A 353 -1.37 -7.83 -13.57
CA ASP A 353 -2.26 -6.97 -14.37
C ASP A 353 -3.63 -7.55 -14.72
N ILE A 354 -4.09 -8.59 -14.03
CA ILE A 354 -5.40 -9.21 -14.33
C ILE A 354 -6.54 -8.33 -13.79
N ILE A 355 -7.33 -7.78 -14.71
CA ILE A 355 -8.62 -7.14 -14.41
C ILE A 355 -9.66 -8.26 -14.29
N PRO A 356 -10.43 -8.37 -13.19
CA PRO A 356 -11.45 -9.41 -13.00
C PRO A 356 -12.73 -9.11 -13.80
N SER A 357 -12.58 -8.95 -15.12
CA SER A 357 -13.64 -8.62 -16.08
C SER A 357 -13.33 -9.29 -17.42
N SER A 358 -14.31 -10.00 -17.99
CA SER A 358 -14.20 -10.58 -19.34
C SER A 358 -14.00 -9.53 -20.42
N LYS A 359 -14.45 -8.28 -20.18
CA LYS A 359 -14.28 -7.14 -21.09
C LYS A 359 -12.88 -6.50 -20.99
N GLY A 360 -12.05 -6.91 -20.04
CA GLY A 360 -10.73 -6.33 -19.82
C GLY A 360 -10.73 -4.91 -19.23
N GLN A 361 -11.89 -4.38 -18.79
CA GLN A 361 -12.03 -3.07 -18.13
C GLN A 361 -13.16 -3.09 -17.08
N LEU A 362 -13.07 -2.20 -16.08
CA LEU A 362 -14.02 -2.00 -14.96
C LEU A 362 -14.20 -0.52 -14.60
#